data_AF-A0A428S2X7-F1
#
_entry.id   AF-A0A428S2X7-F1
#
_cell.length_a   1.000
_cell.length_b   1.000
_cell.length_c   1.000
_cell.angle_alpha   90.00
_cell.angle_beta   90.00
_cell.angle_gamma   90.00
#
_symmetry.space_group_name_H-M   'P 1'
#
loop_
_entity.id
_entity.type
_entity.pdbx_description
1 polymer ?
#
loop_
_entity_poly.entity_id
_entity_poly.type
_entity_poly.pdbx_seq_one_letter_code
_entity_poly.pdbx_strand_id
1 'polypeptide(L)'
;MKIRYQTAPKQICDSLAASWWYRVVYESVLYQAFFLAIRKPLSPDFDVDPELFQLQGESQHLEPFATVLERQPLILGLPLSLYYLMIAVIKTPQLPEGQRQAQLLELRAELALWETLTNDDKPNADVHSKFQANAVALFVLATSLLLDQMCEQCLLASSPAELTTTSHTRWQVFAALRLLHRPDVSEMWKRCYLGAWPILVVGYSAREEEHISSIRSMLRQMVERTGYGEFQRILEELEGLWASKR
;
A
#
# COMPACT_ATOMS: atom_id res chain seq x y z
N MET A 1 -20.59 -11.73 8.49
CA MET A 1 -20.21 -12.81 9.44
C MET A 1 -19.03 -12.28 10.24
N LYS A 2 -19.24 -11.90 11.51
CA LYS A 2 -18.20 -11.29 12.35
C LYS A 2 -17.35 -12.42 12.96
N ILE A 3 -16.05 -12.45 12.70
CA ILE A 3 -15.15 -13.45 13.29
C ILE A 3 -15.03 -13.10 14.77
N ARG A 4 -15.54 -13.97 15.66
CA ARG A 4 -15.34 -13.78 17.10
C ARG A 4 -13.94 -14.23 17.44
N TYR A 5 -13.06 -13.28 17.79
CA TYR A 5 -11.77 -13.60 18.40
C TYR A 5 -12.04 -14.13 19.81
N GLN A 6 -11.84 -15.43 20.04
CA GLN A 6 -11.79 -15.94 21.40
C GLN A 6 -10.54 -15.34 22.06
N THR A 7 -10.74 -14.55 23.11
CA THR A 7 -9.68 -14.18 24.03
C THR A 7 -9.12 -15.47 24.62
N ALA A 8 -7.98 -15.92 24.10
CA ALA A 8 -7.28 -17.07 24.66
C ALA A 8 -6.96 -16.76 26.15
N PRO A 9 -7.16 -17.71 27.07
CA PRO A 9 -6.78 -17.52 28.46
C PRO A 9 -5.28 -17.18 28.53
N LYS A 10 -4.95 -16.15 29.32
CA LYS A 10 -3.62 -15.53 29.54
C LYS A 10 -2.49 -16.49 29.96
N GLN A 11 -2.70 -17.80 29.94
CA GLN A 11 -1.87 -18.82 30.62
C GLN A 11 -1.11 -19.77 29.69
N ILE A 12 -1.09 -19.55 28.37
CA ILE A 12 -0.44 -20.47 27.41
C ILE A 12 0.89 -19.91 26.85
N CYS A 13 1.32 -18.71 27.24
CA CYS A 13 2.36 -17.96 26.50
C CYS A 13 3.73 -17.81 27.21
N ASP A 14 4.20 -18.82 27.94
CA ASP A 14 5.51 -18.73 28.63
C ASP A 14 6.68 -19.36 27.85
N SER A 15 6.47 -19.82 26.61
CA SER A 15 7.59 -20.26 25.76
C SER A 15 7.85 -19.27 24.62
N LEU A 16 9.13 -18.87 24.46
CA LEU A 16 9.63 -18.12 23.30
C LEU A 16 9.21 -18.78 21.97
N ALA A 17 9.10 -20.12 21.97
CA ALA A 17 8.61 -20.93 20.87
C ALA A 17 7.13 -20.67 20.51
N ALA A 18 6.26 -20.57 21.51
CA ALA A 18 4.87 -20.22 21.30
C ALA A 18 4.75 -18.76 20.79
N SER A 19 5.52 -17.84 21.37
CA SER A 19 5.50 -16.42 21.01
C SER A 19 5.82 -16.15 19.54
N TRP A 20 6.85 -16.80 18.95
CA TRP A 20 7.17 -16.61 17.53
C TRP A 20 6.12 -17.22 16.60
N TRP A 21 5.57 -18.39 16.94
CA TRP A 21 4.52 -19.04 16.16
C TRP A 21 3.24 -18.20 16.14
N TYR A 22 2.84 -17.66 17.30
CA TYR A 22 1.72 -16.72 17.39
C TYR A 22 1.96 -15.47 16.55
N ARG A 23 3.18 -14.92 16.59
CA ARG A 23 3.56 -13.76 15.76
C ARG A 23 3.45 -14.09 14.27
N VAL A 24 3.96 -15.24 13.83
CA VAL A 24 3.88 -15.70 12.43
C VAL A 24 2.43 -15.87 11.99
N VAL A 25 1.59 -16.52 12.81
CA VAL A 25 0.17 -16.72 12.48
C VAL A 25 -0.54 -15.38 12.41
N TYR A 26 -0.33 -14.51 13.39
CA TYR A 26 -0.97 -13.20 13.46
C TYR A 26 -0.57 -12.31 12.28
N GLU A 27 0.73 -12.16 12.00
CA GLU A 27 1.20 -11.38 10.86
C GLU A 27 0.72 -11.97 9.52
N SER A 28 0.59 -13.30 9.41
CA SER A 28 0.00 -13.94 8.22
C SER A 28 -1.47 -13.59 8.04
N VAL A 29 -2.25 -13.64 9.12
CA VAL A 29 -3.68 -13.28 9.08
C VAL A 29 -3.85 -11.81 8.73
N LEU A 30 -3.05 -10.92 9.33
CA LEU A 30 -3.04 -9.50 8.99
C LEU A 30 -2.68 -9.27 7.52
N TYR A 31 -1.64 -9.95 7.02
CA TYR A 31 -1.20 -9.85 5.64
C TYR A 31 -2.34 -10.23 4.68
N GLN A 32 -3.01 -11.35 4.93
CA GLN A 32 -4.12 -11.81 4.09
C GLN A 32 -5.34 -10.89 4.18
N ALA A 33 -5.73 -10.47 5.38
CA ALA A 33 -6.86 -9.56 5.59
C ALA A 33 -6.63 -8.22 4.89
N PHE A 34 -5.42 -7.69 4.99
CA PHE A 34 -5.01 -6.49 4.28
C PHE A 34 -5.05 -6.69 2.77
N PHE A 35 -4.44 -7.76 2.26
CA PHE A 35 -4.40 -8.03 0.82
C PHE A 35 -5.80 -8.09 0.21
N LEU A 36 -6.77 -8.66 0.93
CA LEU A 36 -8.17 -8.67 0.54
C LEU A 36 -8.78 -7.26 0.54
N ALA A 37 -8.54 -6.49 1.60
CA ALA A 37 -9.07 -5.13 1.74
C ALA A 37 -8.58 -4.17 0.67
N ILE A 38 -7.31 -4.30 0.29
CA ILE A 38 -6.67 -3.36 -0.63
C ILE A 38 -6.75 -3.79 -2.09
N ARG A 39 -7.25 -5.00 -2.37
CA ARG A 39 -7.30 -5.60 -3.71
C ARG A 39 -7.94 -4.68 -4.75
N LYS A 40 -9.03 -3.99 -4.38
CA LYS A 40 -9.76 -3.02 -5.21
C LYS A 40 -9.81 -1.67 -4.48
N PRO A 41 -8.74 -0.87 -4.53
CA PRO A 41 -8.62 0.30 -3.65
C PRO A 41 -9.65 1.40 -3.98
N LEU A 42 -10.23 1.40 -5.18
CA LEU A 42 -11.29 2.34 -5.60
C LEU A 42 -12.72 1.80 -5.37
N SER A 43 -12.86 0.51 -5.04
CA SER A 43 -14.15 -0.14 -4.77
C SER A 43 -13.94 -1.26 -3.74
N PRO A 44 -13.56 -0.92 -2.49
CA PRO A 44 -13.28 -1.91 -1.47
C PRO A 44 -14.53 -2.78 -1.22
N ASP A 45 -14.39 -4.08 -1.41
CA ASP A 45 -15.45 -5.08 -1.22
C ASP A 45 -15.22 -5.95 0.04
N PHE A 46 -14.14 -5.69 0.77
CA PHE A 46 -13.77 -6.38 2.00
C PHE A 46 -13.46 -5.39 3.11
N ASP A 47 -14.16 -5.53 4.24
CA ASP A 47 -13.91 -4.74 5.44
C ASP A 47 -13.04 -5.53 6.42
N VAL A 48 -11.89 -4.96 6.80
CA VAL A 48 -11.05 -5.56 7.84
C VAL A 48 -11.58 -5.16 9.20
N ASP A 49 -11.83 -6.16 10.04
CA ASP A 49 -12.26 -5.97 11.42
C ASP A 49 -11.26 -5.07 12.18
N PRO A 50 -11.69 -3.91 12.70
CA PRO A 50 -10.83 -3.04 13.49
C PRO A 50 -10.22 -3.73 14.72
N GLU A 51 -10.90 -4.74 15.28
CA GLU A 51 -10.42 -5.51 16.43
C GLU A 51 -9.18 -6.36 16.08
N LEU A 52 -9.03 -6.76 14.81
CA LEU A 52 -7.87 -7.53 14.34
C LEU A 52 -6.57 -6.74 14.52
N PHE A 53 -6.64 -5.41 14.49
CA PHE A 53 -5.51 -4.52 14.65
C PHE A 53 -5.26 -4.09 16.10
N GLN A 54 -6.28 -4.15 16.94
CA GLN A 54 -6.19 -3.81 18.37
C GLN A 54 -5.41 -4.86 19.18
N LEU A 55 -5.24 -6.07 18.63
CA LEU A 55 -4.45 -7.14 19.25
C LEU A 55 -2.96 -6.81 19.40
N GLN A 56 -2.45 -5.73 18.80
CA GLN A 56 -1.13 -5.15 19.11
C GLN A 56 -1.16 -3.92 20.04
N GLY A 57 -2.35 -3.37 20.32
CA GLY A 57 -2.55 -2.13 21.08
C GLY A 57 -2.14 -2.20 22.55
N GLU A 58 -1.93 -3.40 23.10
CA GLU A 58 -1.42 -3.55 24.48
C GLU A 58 0.12 -3.49 24.58
N SER A 59 0.87 -3.28 23.49
CA SER A 59 2.35 -3.22 23.55
C SER A 59 3.02 -2.14 22.70
N GLN A 60 2.28 -1.28 22.01
CA GLN A 60 2.88 -0.23 21.18
C GLN A 60 2.19 1.12 21.40
N HIS A 61 2.49 1.75 22.53
CA HIS A 61 2.51 3.20 22.56
C HIS A 61 3.59 3.66 21.59
N LEU A 62 3.17 4.18 20.42
CA LEU A 62 3.90 5.10 19.54
C LEU A 62 5.43 5.09 19.75
N GLU A 63 6.08 4.03 19.32
CA GLU A 63 7.54 3.98 19.28
C GLU A 63 8.04 5.00 18.24
N PRO A 64 9.19 5.67 18.48
CA PRO A 64 9.74 6.66 17.56
C PRO A 64 9.94 6.11 16.14
N PHE A 65 9.56 6.87 15.11
CA PHE A 65 9.58 6.44 13.69
C PHE A 65 10.90 5.82 13.19
N ALA A 66 12.04 6.10 13.82
CA ALA A 66 13.32 5.49 13.50
C ALA A 66 13.41 3.99 13.90
N THR A 67 12.78 3.57 15.01
CA THR A 67 12.78 2.17 15.47
C THR A 67 11.77 1.30 14.71
N VAL A 68 10.83 1.92 13.99
CA VAL A 68 9.83 1.25 13.13
C VAL A 68 10.48 0.56 11.92
N LEU A 69 11.56 1.13 11.38
CA LEU A 69 12.34 0.49 10.31
C LEU A 69 13.22 -0.66 10.83
N GLU A 70 13.54 -0.67 12.13
CA GLU A 70 14.43 -1.64 12.77
C GLU A 70 13.69 -2.87 13.30
N ARG A 71 12.46 -2.74 13.80
CA ARG A 71 11.62 -3.87 14.26
C ARG A 71 10.68 -4.33 13.18
N GLN A 72 11.19 -5.12 12.25
CA GLN A 72 10.42 -5.55 11.09
C GLN A 72 9.48 -6.71 11.40
N PRO A 73 8.23 -6.67 10.90
CA PRO A 73 7.38 -7.85 10.86
C PRO A 73 7.97 -8.87 9.88
N LEU A 74 8.13 -10.10 10.35
CA LEU A 74 8.72 -11.23 9.62
C LEU A 74 7.96 -11.56 8.33
N ILE A 75 6.66 -11.28 8.29
CA ILE A 75 5.78 -11.71 7.20
C ILE A 75 5.20 -10.52 6.43
N LEU A 76 4.89 -9.42 7.11
CA LEU A 76 4.27 -8.27 6.47
C LEU A 76 5.25 -7.52 5.56
N GLY A 77 6.58 -7.59 5.80
CA GLY A 77 7.60 -7.01 4.92
C GLY A 77 7.60 -5.47 4.79
N LEU A 78 6.62 -4.78 5.38
CA LEU A 78 6.51 -3.33 5.49
C LEU A 78 6.14 -2.95 6.93
N PRO A 79 6.45 -1.71 7.38
CA PRO A 79 6.00 -1.19 8.66
C PRO A 79 4.49 -1.28 8.85
N LEU A 80 4.02 -1.71 10.04
CA LEU A 80 2.59 -1.81 10.32
C LEU A 80 1.87 -0.45 10.26
N SER A 81 2.56 0.63 10.62
CA SER A 81 2.06 2.01 10.44
C SER A 81 1.69 2.32 8.99
N LEU A 82 2.43 1.79 8.02
CA LEU A 82 2.11 1.96 6.60
C LEU A 82 0.86 1.15 6.20
N TYR A 83 0.68 -0.05 6.74
CA TYR A 83 -0.56 -0.82 6.57
C TYR A 83 -1.78 -0.05 7.10
N TYR A 84 -1.67 0.59 8.27
CA TYR A 84 -2.73 1.43 8.83
C TYR A 84 -3.09 2.59 7.92
N LEU A 85 -2.06 3.31 7.47
CA LEU A 85 -2.22 4.45 6.58
C LEU A 85 -2.95 4.05 5.29
N MET A 86 -2.53 2.94 4.67
CA MET A 86 -3.16 2.41 3.46
C MET A 86 -4.63 2.04 3.66
N ILE A 87 -4.96 1.33 4.75
CA ILE A 87 -6.35 0.96 5.06
C ILE A 87 -7.18 2.22 5.32
N ALA A 88 -6.66 3.19 6.06
CA ALA A 88 -7.36 4.43 6.36
C ALA A 88 -7.69 5.21 5.09
N VAL A 89 -6.74 5.32 4.15
CA VAL A 89 -6.98 5.88 2.82
C VAL A 89 -8.11 5.10 2.12
N ILE A 90 -8.00 3.79 1.99
CA ILE A 90 -8.98 2.95 1.26
C ILE A 90 -10.39 3.01 1.85
N LYS A 91 -10.51 3.16 3.18
CA LYS A 91 -11.80 3.26 3.87
C LYS A 91 -12.41 4.67 3.84
N THR A 92 -11.63 5.70 3.50
CA THR A 92 -12.09 7.09 3.51
C THR A 92 -13.38 7.33 2.70
N PRO A 93 -13.60 6.73 1.51
CA PRO A 93 -14.85 6.88 0.76
C PRO A 93 -16.10 6.40 1.51
N GLN A 94 -15.95 5.47 2.46
CA GLN A 94 -17.05 4.91 3.24
C GLN A 94 -17.49 5.82 4.41
N LEU A 95 -16.69 6.86 4.72
CA LEU A 95 -16.98 7.77 5.82
C LEU A 95 -18.08 8.78 5.45
N PRO A 96 -18.86 9.24 6.45
CA PRO A 96 -19.76 10.38 6.29
C PRO A 96 -19.01 11.61 5.79
N GLU A 97 -19.65 12.43 4.95
CA GLU A 97 -19.01 13.58 4.27
C GLU A 97 -18.26 14.52 5.22
N GLY A 98 -18.88 14.88 6.36
CA GLY A 98 -18.24 15.76 7.35
C GLY A 98 -16.99 15.17 8.03
N GLN A 99 -16.91 13.84 8.16
CA GLN A 99 -15.72 13.17 8.72
C GLN A 99 -14.67 12.92 7.64
N ARG A 100 -15.10 12.68 6.39
CA ARG A 100 -14.23 12.39 5.26
C ARG A 100 -13.21 13.49 5.02
N GLN A 101 -13.63 14.75 5.02
CA GLN A 101 -12.73 15.87 4.73
C GLN A 101 -11.66 16.07 5.82
N ALA A 102 -12.04 15.92 7.10
CA ALA A 102 -11.10 15.94 8.21
C ALA A 102 -10.08 14.79 8.10
N GLN A 103 -10.57 13.58 7.82
CA GLN A 103 -9.71 12.40 7.64
C GLN A 103 -8.72 12.58 6.48
N LEU A 104 -9.15 13.12 5.33
CA LEU A 104 -8.27 13.36 4.18
C LEU A 104 -7.12 14.33 4.52
N LEU A 105 -7.40 15.39 5.30
CA LEU A 105 -6.37 16.35 5.73
C LEU A 105 -5.35 15.71 6.67
N GLU A 106 -5.81 14.91 7.64
CA GLU A 106 -4.93 14.18 8.56
C GLU A 106 -4.05 13.17 7.81
N LEU A 107 -4.64 12.37 6.93
CA LEU A 107 -3.91 11.39 6.12
C LEU A 107 -2.88 12.05 5.21
N ARG A 108 -3.19 13.24 4.67
CA ARG A 108 -2.25 13.99 3.83
C ARG A 108 -1.04 14.48 4.61
N ALA A 109 -1.26 14.99 5.82
CA ALA A 109 -0.18 15.41 6.70
C ALA A 109 0.72 14.24 7.09
N GLU A 110 0.13 13.07 7.40
CA GLU A 110 0.89 11.87 7.72
C GLU A 110 1.67 11.35 6.51
N LEU A 111 1.06 11.27 5.32
CA LEU A 111 1.73 10.85 4.09
C LEU A 111 2.90 11.76 3.71
N ALA A 112 2.78 13.08 3.90
CA ALA A 112 3.86 14.01 3.63
C ALA A 112 5.12 13.70 4.46
N LEU A 113 4.94 13.26 5.72
CA LEU A 113 6.06 12.81 6.55
C LEU A 113 6.71 11.56 5.96
N TRP A 114 5.91 10.57 5.53
CA TRP A 114 6.43 9.37 4.87
C TRP A 114 7.18 9.66 3.57
N GLU A 115 6.66 10.56 2.73
CA GLU A 115 7.30 10.95 1.47
C GLU A 115 8.69 11.55 1.72
N THR A 116 8.84 12.40 2.73
CA THR A 116 10.13 13.01 3.08
C THR A 116 11.17 11.96 3.49
N LEU A 117 10.77 10.94 4.24
CA LEU A 117 11.64 9.86 4.69
C LEU A 117 12.10 8.95 3.54
N THR A 118 11.28 8.80 2.51
CA THR A 118 11.61 7.95 1.35
C THR A 118 12.64 8.57 0.40
N ASN A 119 12.92 9.87 0.53
CA ASN A 119 13.92 10.58 -0.26
C ASN A 119 15.35 10.48 0.31
N ASP A 120 15.52 9.98 1.54
CA ASP A 120 16.84 9.79 2.15
C ASP A 120 17.52 8.52 1.60
N ASP A 121 18.24 8.67 0.49
CA ASP A 121 19.13 7.61 -0.01
C ASP A 121 20.24 7.34 1.02
N LYS A 122 20.20 6.17 1.66
CA LYS A 122 21.27 5.69 2.55
C LYS A 122 22.29 4.87 1.73
N PRO A 123 23.44 5.45 1.33
CA PRO A 123 24.37 4.80 0.40
C PRO A 123 24.98 3.49 0.96
N ASN A 124 25.13 3.40 2.28
CA ASN A 124 25.83 2.32 2.97
C ASN A 124 24.93 1.17 3.47
N ALA A 125 23.65 1.15 3.11
CA ALA A 125 22.76 0.05 3.50
C ALA A 125 23.08 -1.26 2.74
N ASP A 126 22.86 -2.41 3.39
CA ASP A 126 22.94 -3.72 2.75
C ASP A 126 21.81 -3.93 1.71
N VAL A 127 21.90 -5.02 0.93
CA VAL A 127 20.97 -5.32 -0.16
C VAL A 127 19.53 -5.51 0.32
N HIS A 128 19.31 -6.13 1.47
CA HIS A 128 17.98 -6.38 2.04
C HIS A 128 17.36 -5.07 2.54
N SER A 129 18.14 -4.28 3.28
CA SER A 129 17.77 -2.96 3.77
C SER A 129 17.43 -2.00 2.61
N LYS A 130 18.20 -2.06 1.51
CA LYS A 130 17.91 -1.28 0.29
C LYS A 130 16.61 -1.71 -0.37
N PHE A 131 16.39 -3.01 -0.54
CA PHE A 131 15.14 -3.51 -1.11
C PHE A 131 13.92 -3.08 -0.30
N GLN A 132 14.01 -3.20 1.02
CA GLN A 132 12.93 -2.83 1.91
C GLN A 132 12.66 -1.32 1.86
N ALA A 133 13.71 -0.48 1.89
CA ALA A 133 13.54 0.96 1.73
C ALA A 133 12.85 1.32 0.41
N ASN A 134 13.24 0.66 -0.69
CA ASN A 134 12.60 0.83 -1.99
C ASN A 134 11.14 0.32 -2.01
N ALA A 135 10.86 -0.79 -1.33
CA ALA A 135 9.50 -1.31 -1.19
C ALA A 135 8.63 -0.31 -0.42
N VAL A 136 9.08 0.16 0.73
CA VAL A 136 8.40 1.20 1.52
C VAL A 136 8.16 2.45 0.68
N ALA A 137 9.18 2.93 -0.04
CA ALA A 137 9.04 4.09 -0.93
C ALA A 137 7.96 3.89 -1.99
N LEU A 138 7.93 2.73 -2.64
CA LEU A 138 6.92 2.46 -3.65
C LEU A 138 5.50 2.40 -3.07
N PHE A 139 5.33 1.78 -1.91
CA PHE A 139 4.04 1.72 -1.23
C PHE A 139 3.59 3.11 -0.74
N VAL A 140 4.50 3.94 -0.24
CA VAL A 140 4.22 5.35 0.12
C VAL A 140 3.78 6.13 -1.11
N LEU A 141 4.51 6.05 -2.22
CA LEU A 141 4.16 6.73 -3.48
C LEU A 141 2.79 6.30 -4.00
N ALA A 142 2.50 4.99 -3.99
CA ALA A 142 1.19 4.48 -4.39
C ALA A 142 0.08 4.94 -3.44
N THR A 143 0.31 4.94 -2.13
CA THR A 143 -0.69 5.39 -1.14
C THR A 143 -0.99 6.88 -1.27
N SER A 144 0.06 7.70 -1.44
CA SER A 144 -0.06 9.14 -1.74
C SER A 144 -0.86 9.39 -3.00
N LEU A 145 -0.53 8.67 -4.07
CA LEU A 145 -1.23 8.75 -5.34
C LEU A 145 -2.72 8.40 -5.23
N LEU A 146 -3.04 7.36 -4.45
CA LEU A 146 -4.42 6.97 -4.17
C LEU A 146 -5.16 8.05 -3.37
N LEU A 147 -4.51 8.64 -2.36
CA LEU A 147 -5.11 9.71 -1.57
C LEU A 147 -5.42 10.93 -2.44
N ASP A 148 -4.52 11.33 -3.35
CA ASP A 148 -4.76 12.43 -4.29
C ASP A 148 -5.97 12.13 -5.18
N GLN A 149 -6.11 10.89 -5.67
CA GLN A 149 -7.29 10.48 -6.44
C GLN A 149 -8.59 10.58 -5.64
N MET A 150 -8.57 10.20 -4.36
CA MET A 150 -9.73 10.32 -3.48
C MET A 150 -10.09 11.78 -3.21
N CYS A 151 -9.09 12.64 -3.03
CA CYS A 151 -9.29 14.08 -2.90
C CYS A 151 -9.96 14.66 -4.15
N GLU A 152 -9.46 14.34 -5.34
CA GLU A 152 -10.05 14.77 -6.61
C GLU A 152 -11.51 14.32 -6.75
N GLN A 153 -11.81 13.07 -6.42
CA GLN A 153 -13.18 12.53 -6.46
C GLN A 153 -14.13 13.25 -5.49
N CYS A 154 -13.65 13.63 -4.31
CA CYS A 154 -14.44 14.40 -3.35
C CYS A 154 -14.74 15.82 -3.89
N LEU A 155 -13.74 16.49 -4.47
CA LEU A 155 -13.91 17.81 -5.07
C LEU A 155 -14.94 17.78 -6.23
N LEU A 156 -14.86 16.76 -7.08
CA LEU A 156 -15.81 16.53 -8.18
C LEU A 156 -17.25 16.34 -7.68
N ALA A 157 -17.43 15.65 -6.55
CA ALA A 157 -18.75 15.43 -5.95
C ALA A 157 -19.34 16.71 -5.34
N SER A 158 -18.50 17.61 -4.80
CA SER A 158 -18.94 18.85 -4.17
C SER A 158 -19.17 20.00 -5.16
N SER A 159 -18.43 20.07 -6.29
CA SER A 159 -18.66 21.06 -7.35
C SER A 159 -18.06 20.60 -8.69
N PRO A 160 -18.89 20.26 -9.70
CA PRO A 160 -18.39 19.87 -11.02
C PRO A 160 -17.81 21.04 -11.85
N ALA A 161 -17.99 22.29 -11.43
CA ALA A 161 -17.69 23.48 -12.23
C ALA A 161 -16.22 23.96 -12.15
N GLU A 162 -15.46 23.53 -11.15
CA GLU A 162 -14.11 24.08 -10.86
C GLU A 162 -12.93 23.25 -11.39
N LEU A 163 -13.16 22.09 -12.02
CA LEU A 163 -12.08 21.15 -12.35
C LEU A 163 -11.38 21.34 -13.70
N THR A 164 -11.52 22.49 -14.35
CA THR A 164 -10.95 22.70 -15.69
C THR A 164 -9.45 22.98 -15.74
N THR A 165 -8.71 23.08 -14.61
CA THR A 165 -7.35 23.64 -14.68
C THR A 165 -6.25 23.00 -13.87
N THR A 166 -6.41 21.82 -13.26
CA THR A 166 -5.23 21.16 -12.66
C THR A 166 -5.05 19.75 -13.17
N SER A 167 -4.56 19.67 -14.41
CA SER A 167 -3.68 18.58 -14.82
C SER A 167 -2.41 18.67 -13.96
N HIS A 168 -2.50 18.25 -12.70
CA HIS A 168 -1.33 18.04 -11.87
C HIS A 168 -0.62 16.83 -12.46
N THR A 169 0.48 17.06 -13.16
CA THR A 169 1.45 16.02 -13.48
C THR A 169 1.72 15.24 -12.20
N ARG A 170 1.25 14.00 -12.12
CA ARG A 170 1.34 13.19 -10.91
C ARG A 170 2.77 12.71 -10.75
N TRP A 171 3.58 13.54 -10.11
CA TRP A 171 5.00 13.30 -9.89
C TRP A 171 5.24 11.93 -9.23
N GLN A 172 4.28 11.42 -8.44
CA GLN A 172 4.33 10.09 -7.83
C GLN A 172 4.40 8.96 -8.87
N VAL A 173 3.70 9.09 -10.01
CA VAL A 173 3.77 8.12 -11.11
C VAL A 173 5.18 8.08 -11.69
N PHE A 174 5.73 9.27 -11.98
CA PHE A 174 7.10 9.38 -12.49
C PHE A 174 8.13 8.84 -11.48
N ALA A 175 7.99 9.20 -10.21
CA ALA A 175 8.88 8.73 -9.14
C ALA A 175 8.81 7.21 -8.96
N ALA A 176 7.60 6.64 -8.97
CA ALA A 176 7.39 5.20 -8.86
C ALA A 176 8.00 4.44 -10.05
N LEU A 177 7.77 4.93 -11.27
CA LEU A 177 8.36 4.33 -12.46
C LEU A 177 9.88 4.47 -12.44
N ARG A 178 10.43 5.63 -12.07
CA ARG A 178 11.88 5.81 -11.95
C ARG A 178 12.49 4.82 -10.95
N LEU A 179 11.83 4.61 -9.82
CA LEU A 179 12.25 3.63 -8.81
C LEU A 179 12.23 2.20 -9.37
N LEU A 180 11.14 1.81 -10.04
CA LEU A 180 10.94 0.48 -10.61
C LEU A 180 11.85 0.16 -11.81
N HIS A 181 12.34 1.18 -12.52
CA HIS A 181 13.30 1.01 -13.62
C HIS A 181 14.76 0.90 -13.15
N ARG A 182 15.07 1.17 -11.87
CA ARG A 182 16.41 0.95 -11.35
C ARG A 182 16.75 -0.55 -11.46
N PRO A 183 17.90 -0.95 -12.06
CA PRO A 183 18.16 -2.36 -12.37
C PRO A 183 18.12 -3.30 -11.16
N ASP A 184 18.64 -2.83 -10.03
CA ASP A 184 18.64 -3.53 -8.73
C ASP A 184 17.22 -3.73 -8.20
N VAL A 185 16.40 -2.68 -8.24
CA VAL A 185 15.00 -2.74 -7.81
C VAL A 185 14.18 -3.61 -8.75
N SER A 186 14.32 -3.41 -10.06
CA SER A 186 13.55 -4.08 -11.10
C SER A 186 13.67 -5.60 -11.02
N GLU A 187 14.89 -6.11 -10.82
CA GLU A 187 15.13 -7.55 -10.75
C GLU A 187 14.52 -8.18 -9.49
N MET A 188 14.62 -7.49 -8.35
CA MET A 188 14.01 -7.95 -7.11
C MET A 188 12.48 -7.88 -7.16
N TRP A 189 11.95 -6.79 -7.74
CA TRP A 189 10.52 -6.57 -7.85
C TRP A 189 9.86 -7.63 -8.73
N LYS A 190 10.50 -8.00 -9.85
CA LYS A 190 10.03 -9.07 -10.75
C LYS A 190 9.90 -10.45 -10.07
N ARG A 191 10.53 -10.65 -8.92
CA ARG A 191 10.49 -11.90 -8.14
C ARG A 191 9.62 -11.79 -6.88
N CYS A 192 9.07 -10.61 -6.59
CA CYS A 192 8.38 -10.32 -5.33
C CYS A 192 6.85 -10.45 -5.48
N TYR A 193 6.22 -11.22 -4.59
CA TYR A 193 4.76 -11.36 -4.53
C TYR A 193 4.04 -10.14 -3.92
N LEU A 194 4.77 -9.31 -3.16
CA LEU A 194 4.24 -8.09 -2.53
C LEU A 194 4.00 -6.96 -3.55
N GLY A 195 4.54 -7.07 -4.77
CA GLY A 195 4.66 -5.95 -5.70
C GLY A 195 3.40 -5.61 -6.50
N ALA A 196 2.32 -6.36 -6.35
CA ALA A 196 1.11 -6.22 -7.16
C ALA A 196 0.37 -4.90 -6.93
N TRP A 197 0.15 -4.54 -5.66
CA TRP A 197 -0.72 -3.42 -5.32
C TRP A 197 -0.17 -2.04 -5.73
N PRO A 198 1.11 -1.69 -5.47
CA PRO A 198 1.61 -0.39 -5.89
C PRO A 198 1.57 -0.21 -7.42
N ILE A 199 1.81 -1.28 -8.19
CA ILE A 199 1.74 -1.24 -9.65
C ILE A 199 0.30 -1.01 -10.13
N LEU A 200 -0.69 -1.64 -9.49
CA LEU A 200 -2.11 -1.42 -9.79
C LEU A 200 -2.48 0.06 -9.61
N VAL A 201 -2.14 0.65 -8.46
CA VAL A 201 -2.47 2.05 -8.14
C VAL A 201 -1.77 3.03 -9.09
N VAL A 202 -0.49 2.79 -9.40
CA VAL A 202 0.23 3.57 -10.41
C VAL A 202 -0.44 3.43 -11.79
N GLY A 203 -0.88 2.23 -12.16
CA GLY A 203 -1.60 1.94 -13.39
C GLY A 203 -2.93 2.69 -13.54
N TYR A 204 -3.71 2.83 -12.48
CA TYR A 204 -4.95 3.63 -12.49
C TYR A 204 -4.70 5.12 -12.81
N SER A 205 -3.53 5.61 -12.40
CA SER A 205 -3.11 7.00 -12.53
C SER A 205 -2.31 7.28 -13.79
N ALA A 206 -1.79 6.25 -14.48
CA ALA A 206 -1.12 6.42 -15.75
C ALA A 206 -2.07 7.04 -16.80
N ARG A 207 -1.54 7.98 -17.57
CA ARG A 207 -2.26 8.74 -18.62
C ARG A 207 -1.46 8.78 -19.92
N GLU A 208 -0.15 8.90 -19.82
CA GLU A 208 0.76 8.91 -20.96
C GLU A 208 1.03 7.49 -21.47
N GLU A 209 1.13 7.32 -22.79
CA GLU A 209 1.35 6.02 -23.42
C GLU A 209 2.69 5.40 -23.01
N GLU A 210 3.70 6.23 -22.72
CA GLU A 210 5.01 5.79 -22.20
C GLU A 210 4.87 5.14 -20.82
N HIS A 211 4.15 5.79 -19.90
CA HIS A 211 3.88 5.26 -18.56
C HIS A 211 3.05 3.97 -18.64
N ILE A 212 2.01 3.94 -19.48
CA ILE A 212 1.18 2.76 -19.71
C ILE A 212 2.02 1.59 -20.24
N SER A 213 2.83 1.84 -21.26
CA SER A 213 3.69 0.82 -21.88
C SER A 213 4.73 0.28 -20.91
N SER A 214 5.29 1.13 -20.05
CA SER A 214 6.22 0.74 -19.00
C SER A 214 5.58 -0.21 -17.99
N ILE A 215 4.39 0.14 -17.47
CA ILE A 215 3.65 -0.67 -16.50
C ILE A 215 3.23 -2.00 -17.11
N ARG A 216 2.71 -1.98 -18.35
CA ARG A 216 2.34 -3.16 -19.12
C ARG A 216 3.52 -4.13 -19.28
N SER A 217 4.68 -3.63 -19.71
CA SER A 217 5.89 -4.44 -19.88
C SER A 217 6.32 -5.08 -18.56
N MET A 218 6.26 -4.32 -17.46
CA MET A 218 6.60 -4.83 -16.14
C MET A 218 5.68 -5.95 -15.68
N LEU A 219 4.36 -5.76 -15.78
CA LEU A 219 3.38 -6.78 -15.38
C LEU A 219 3.54 -8.07 -16.19
N ARG A 220 3.78 -7.97 -17.51
CA ARG A 220 4.04 -9.16 -18.34
C ARG A 220 5.27 -9.92 -17.87
N GLN A 221 6.38 -9.22 -17.62
CA GLN A 221 7.59 -9.84 -17.08
C GLN A 221 7.37 -10.48 -15.71
N MET A 222 6.54 -9.88 -14.85
CA MET A 222 6.19 -10.46 -13.55
C MET A 222 5.34 -11.72 -13.69
N VAL A 223 4.37 -11.74 -14.61
CA VAL A 223 3.57 -12.94 -14.94
C VAL A 223 4.46 -14.07 -15.42
N GLU A 224 5.35 -13.78 -16.39
CA GLU A 224 6.27 -14.76 -16.97
C GLU A 224 7.23 -15.36 -15.93
N ARG A 225 7.71 -14.55 -14.98
CA ARG A 225 8.72 -14.98 -14.01
C ARG A 225 8.15 -15.65 -12.76
N THR A 226 6.98 -15.20 -12.30
CA THR A 226 6.40 -15.69 -11.03
C THR A 226 5.29 -16.72 -11.25
N GLY A 227 4.63 -16.72 -12.42
CA GLY A 227 3.41 -17.49 -12.64
C GLY A 227 2.25 -17.07 -11.74
N TYR A 228 2.37 -15.95 -11.02
CA TYR A 228 1.36 -15.52 -10.05
C TYR A 228 0.19 -14.86 -10.76
N GLY A 229 -0.96 -15.54 -10.76
CA GLY A 229 -2.15 -15.12 -11.50
C GLY A 229 -2.73 -13.75 -11.11
N GLU A 230 -2.35 -13.20 -9.95
CA GLU A 230 -2.77 -11.85 -9.59
C GLU A 230 -2.21 -10.76 -10.51
N PHE A 231 -0.96 -10.90 -10.96
CA PHE A 231 -0.38 -9.94 -11.92
C PHE A 231 -1.11 -9.98 -13.26
N GLN A 232 -1.58 -11.17 -13.67
CA GLN A 232 -2.39 -11.32 -14.87
C GLN A 232 -3.74 -10.62 -14.71
N ARG A 233 -4.41 -10.79 -13.58
CA ARG A 233 -5.69 -10.12 -13.28
C ARG A 233 -5.54 -8.59 -13.25
N ILE A 234 -4.47 -8.09 -12.62
CA ILE A 234 -4.15 -6.67 -12.59
C ILE A 234 -3.91 -6.14 -14.01
N LEU A 235 -3.16 -6.88 -14.83
CA LEU A 235 -2.91 -6.50 -16.21
C LEU A 235 -4.22 -6.41 -17.01
N GLU A 236 -5.09 -7.42 -16.92
CA GLU A 236 -6.39 -7.43 -17.59
C GLU A 236 -7.28 -6.26 -17.16
N GLU A 237 -7.32 -5.98 -15.86
CA GLU A 237 -8.07 -4.86 -15.31
C GLU A 237 -7.56 -3.51 -15.84
N LEU A 238 -6.24 -3.31 -15.81
CA LEU A 238 -5.63 -2.08 -16.29
C LEU A 238 -5.82 -1.89 -17.80
N GLU A 239 -5.70 -2.93 -18.61
CA GLU A 239 -5.94 -2.85 -20.06
C GLU A 239 -7.39 -2.46 -20.37
N GLY A 240 -8.37 -3.00 -19.64
CA GLY A 240 -9.77 -2.58 -19.76
C GLY A 240 -9.96 -1.10 -19.44
N LEU A 241 -9.30 -0.62 -18.39
CA LEU A 241 -9.37 0.76 -17.92
C LEU A 241 -8.62 1.74 -18.84
N TRP A 242 -7.50 1.32 -19.44
CA TRP A 242 -6.77 2.11 -20.43
C TRP A 242 -7.52 2.17 -21.76
N ALA A 243 -8.18 1.08 -22.16
CA ALA A 243 -9.03 1.06 -23.36
C ALA A 243 -10.24 1.98 -23.24
N SER A 244 -10.86 2.09 -22.06
CA SER A 244 -12.01 2.99 -21.84
C SER A 244 -11.65 4.47 -21.78
N LYS A 245 -10.36 4.81 -21.69
CA LYS A 245 -9.84 6.20 -21.62
C LYS A 245 -9.30 6.71 -22.97
N ARG A 246 -9.22 5.85 -23.99
CA ARG A 246 -8.89 6.20 -25.37
C ARG A 246 -10.17 6.52 -26.13
#